data_AF-A0A812JQ71-F1
#
_entry.id   AF-A0A812JQ71-F1
#
_cell.length_a   1.000
_cell.length_b   1.000
_cell.length_c   1.000
_cell.angle_alpha   90.00
_cell.angle_beta   90.00
_cell.angle_gamma   90.00
#
_symmetry.space_group_name_H-M   'P 1'
#
loop_
_entity.id
_entity.type
_entity.pdbx_description
1 polymer ?
#
loop_
_entity_poly.entity_id
_entity_poly.type
_entity_poly.pdbx_seq_one_letter_code
_entity_poly.pdbx_strand_id
1 'polypeptide(L)'
;MARAFVLLCASALLCRVLSDTLQVTAAEAATFQCMNPLFRIQWYTGANDLAQLEPRPVVHDRLLRCARWNGKPSCCNTNLEPFQLVVFDAHRDRIEAEVHVLEQYLASMVKLRSSEVYENALQLEQHLLDRAVDAVRSALEEVKPCVLHLLAFVAGMTCFSCQPDWVNYVWRNGLGQVVGVNVDPNACIYVDRGCGAFGHAVQQAYLHMMESQLAKSPKESLPDFSMFFSREALCKWLRGTVALQPMAFKSSVLARRLSPEASISGLSRELSSAVEAAPSASTPLPEAVVQATAIPTSLPLPQAPTGPSSPALAFDPAKDGLASDFRVDFSPA
;
A
#
# COMPACT_ATOMS: atom_id res chain seq x y z
N MET A 1 3.44 6.28 87.72
CA MET A 1 3.83 7.22 86.64
C MET A 1 5.08 6.72 85.90
N ALA A 2 5.03 5.57 85.23
CA ALA A 2 6.02 5.16 84.21
C ALA A 2 5.60 3.79 83.68
N ARG A 3 5.02 3.73 82.47
CA ARG A 3 4.84 2.55 81.58
C ARG A 3 3.65 2.79 80.65
N ALA A 4 3.80 3.70 79.68
CA ALA A 4 2.77 3.89 78.65
C ALA A 4 3.28 4.56 77.35
N PHE A 5 4.58 4.47 77.03
CA PHE A 5 5.15 5.29 75.94
C PHE A 5 6.11 4.59 74.95
N VAL A 6 6.14 3.26 74.91
CA VAL A 6 7.13 2.53 74.07
C VAL A 6 6.51 1.75 72.89
N LEU A 7 5.18 1.73 72.74
CA LEU A 7 4.50 0.86 71.75
C LEU A 7 3.98 1.56 70.48
N LEU A 8 4.35 2.82 70.23
CA LEU A 8 3.84 3.59 69.08
C LEU A 8 4.87 3.85 67.95
N CYS A 9 6.14 3.45 68.09
CA CYS A 9 7.15 3.70 67.05
C CYS A 9 7.48 2.50 66.14
N ALA A 10 7.02 1.28 66.45
CA ALA A 10 7.33 0.10 65.63
C ALA A 10 6.41 -0.06 64.39
N SER A 11 5.27 0.66 64.35
CA SER A 11 4.26 0.53 63.28
C SER A 11 4.51 1.42 62.07
N ALA A 12 5.40 2.42 62.17
CA ALA A 12 5.64 3.38 61.10
C ALA A 12 6.76 2.95 60.12
N LEU A 13 7.70 2.08 60.56
CA LEU A 13 8.79 1.61 59.69
C LEU A 13 8.42 0.39 58.84
N LEU A 14 7.46 -0.44 59.24
CA LEU A 14 6.98 -1.56 58.42
C LEU A 14 6.03 -1.13 57.29
N CYS A 15 5.47 0.09 57.34
CA CYS A 15 4.63 0.60 56.26
C CYS A 15 5.41 1.24 55.09
N ARG A 16 6.72 1.53 55.25
CA ARG A 16 7.53 2.11 54.17
C ARG A 16 8.25 1.09 53.29
N VAL A 17 8.50 -0.13 53.78
CA VAL A 17 9.22 -1.16 53.00
C VAL A 17 8.29 -1.92 52.03
N LEU A 18 6.97 -1.77 52.15
CA LEU A 18 5.98 -2.35 51.22
C LEU A 18 5.51 -1.40 50.10
N SER A 19 5.97 -0.14 50.08
CA SER A 19 5.60 0.82 49.01
C SER A 19 6.60 0.88 47.84
N ASP A 20 7.82 0.36 48.00
CA ASP A 20 8.88 0.52 46.98
C ASP A 20 9.01 -0.66 46.00
N THR A 21 8.16 -1.68 46.07
CA THR A 21 8.23 -2.86 45.16
C THR A 21 7.07 -2.98 44.16
N LEU A 22 6.20 -1.97 44.06
CA LEU A 22 5.15 -1.87 43.05
C LEU A 22 5.26 -0.59 42.20
N GLN A 23 6.47 -0.06 42.01
CA GLN A 23 6.81 0.57 40.74
C GLN A 23 7.13 -0.53 39.74
N VAL A 24 6.13 -1.35 39.42
CA VAL A 24 6.00 -1.75 38.02
C VAL A 24 5.81 -0.41 37.33
N THR A 25 6.91 0.14 36.79
CA THR A 25 6.82 1.20 35.79
C THR A 25 5.71 0.73 34.88
N ALA A 26 4.65 1.52 34.78
CA ALA A 26 3.65 1.32 33.75
C ALA A 26 4.43 1.45 32.44
N ALA A 27 5.07 0.36 32.02
CA ALA A 27 5.41 0.09 30.65
C ALA A 27 4.09 0.36 29.95
N GLU A 28 4.01 1.54 29.34
CA GLU A 28 2.80 2.12 28.78
C GLU A 28 2.09 0.97 28.08
N ALA A 29 0.95 0.54 28.62
CA ALA A 29 0.24 -0.60 28.07
C ALA A 29 -0.17 -0.17 26.66
N ALA A 30 0.59 -0.62 25.65
CA ALA A 30 0.36 -0.30 24.27
C ALA A 30 -1.11 -0.57 23.98
N THR A 31 -1.84 0.49 23.60
CA THR A 31 -3.27 0.34 23.43
C THR A 31 -3.50 -0.34 22.09
N PHE A 32 -4.52 -1.21 22.04
CA PHE A 32 -4.88 -1.90 20.81
C PHE A 32 -5.30 -0.94 19.67
N GLN A 33 -5.52 0.34 19.98
CA GLN A 33 -5.90 1.39 19.04
C GLN A 33 -4.87 1.58 17.92
N CYS A 34 -3.57 1.46 18.21
CA CYS A 34 -2.53 1.64 17.19
C CYS A 34 -1.90 0.32 16.72
N MET A 35 -2.53 -0.80 17.04
CA MET A 35 -2.05 -2.14 16.69
C MET A 35 -2.99 -2.79 15.68
N ASN A 36 -3.19 -2.11 14.56
CA ASN A 36 -3.98 -2.61 13.43
C ASN A 36 -3.25 -3.77 12.74
N PRO A 37 -3.82 -5.01 12.71
CA PRO A 37 -3.18 -6.19 12.12
C PRO A 37 -2.79 -6.07 10.65
N LEU A 38 -3.42 -5.16 9.90
CA LEU A 38 -3.05 -4.88 8.51
C LEU A 38 -1.65 -4.23 8.39
N PHE A 39 -1.16 -3.63 9.47
CA PHE A 39 0.10 -2.88 9.56
C PHE A 39 1.03 -3.48 10.62
N ARG A 40 0.96 -4.81 10.80
CA ARG A 40 1.65 -5.51 11.89
C ARG A 40 3.16 -5.28 11.93
N ILE A 41 3.79 -5.15 10.77
CA ILE A 41 5.25 -4.96 10.70
C ILE A 41 5.68 -3.56 11.14
N GLN A 42 4.74 -2.60 11.26
CA GLN A 42 4.98 -1.24 11.76
C GLN A 42 4.50 -1.05 13.19
N TRP A 43 4.11 -2.10 13.92
CA TRP A 43 3.70 -1.92 15.31
C TRP A 43 4.86 -1.43 16.17
N TYR A 44 4.54 -0.59 17.15
CA TYR A 44 5.51 -0.16 18.15
C TYR A 44 6.09 -1.37 18.90
N THR A 45 7.41 -1.52 18.90
CA THR A 45 8.12 -2.60 19.63
C THR A 45 8.97 -2.08 20.78
N GLY A 46 9.05 -0.76 20.97
CA GLY A 46 9.97 -0.12 21.93
C GLY A 46 11.43 -0.11 21.49
N ALA A 47 11.76 -0.69 20.34
CA ALA A 47 13.06 -0.52 19.70
C ALA A 47 13.14 0.84 18.98
N ASN A 48 14.35 1.36 18.78
CA ASN A 48 14.61 2.59 17.99
C ASN A 48 14.44 2.34 16.49
N ASP A 49 13.36 1.67 16.10
CA ASP A 49 13.02 1.48 14.69
C ASP A 49 12.24 2.70 14.20
N LEU A 50 12.66 3.24 13.07
CA LEU A 50 12.20 4.54 12.60
C LEU A 50 10.80 4.44 11.95
N ALA A 51 10.36 3.28 11.49
CA ALA A 51 9.11 3.14 10.74
C ALA A 51 7.97 2.50 11.56
N GLN A 52 7.81 2.91 12.82
CA GLN A 52 6.77 2.38 13.70
C GLN A 52 5.61 3.36 13.89
N LEU A 53 4.41 2.79 14.03
CA LEU A 53 3.23 3.43 14.57
C LEU A 53 3.47 3.84 16.02
N GLU A 54 2.74 4.84 16.47
CA GLU A 54 2.73 5.24 17.88
C GLU A 54 2.15 4.11 18.76
N PRO A 55 2.60 3.94 20.02
CA PRO A 55 2.05 2.93 20.93
C PRO A 55 0.61 3.24 21.38
N ARG A 56 0.18 4.50 21.20
CA ARG A 56 -1.16 5.02 21.51
C ARG A 56 -1.44 6.21 20.60
N PRO A 57 -2.71 6.62 20.43
CA PRO A 57 -3.03 7.76 19.57
C PRO A 57 -2.41 9.05 20.11
N VAL A 58 -1.65 9.76 19.26
CA VAL A 58 -0.98 11.03 19.57
C VAL A 58 -1.42 12.09 18.53
N VAL A 59 -1.48 13.34 18.96
CA VAL A 59 -1.76 14.46 18.06
C VAL A 59 -0.46 14.92 17.41
N HIS A 60 -0.43 14.88 16.08
CA HIS A 60 0.65 15.44 15.28
C HIS A 60 0.10 16.59 14.42
N ASP A 61 0.93 17.59 14.14
CA ASP A 61 0.54 18.75 13.32
C ASP A 61 1.32 18.85 11.99
N ARG A 62 2.21 17.89 11.74
CA ARG A 62 3.20 17.94 10.65
C ARG A 62 3.30 16.62 9.89
N LEU A 63 2.20 15.89 9.77
CA LEU A 63 2.08 14.81 8.78
C LEU A 63 1.94 15.45 7.40
N LEU A 64 2.86 15.15 6.50
CA LEU A 64 2.87 15.64 5.13
C LEU A 64 1.91 14.84 4.26
N ARG A 65 2.08 13.52 4.22
CA ARG A 65 1.32 12.59 3.37
C ARG A 65 -0.11 12.42 3.88
N CYS A 66 -0.28 12.12 5.15
CA CYS A 66 -1.60 11.87 5.75
C CYS A 66 -2.15 13.11 6.48
N ALA A 67 -2.03 14.28 5.84
CA ALA A 67 -2.30 15.59 6.44
C ALA A 67 -3.71 15.75 7.04
N ARG A 68 -4.71 14.97 6.57
CA ARG A 68 -6.06 14.92 7.16
C ARG A 68 -6.07 14.58 8.66
N TRP A 69 -5.03 13.91 9.15
CA TRP A 69 -4.84 13.55 10.55
C TRP A 69 -4.13 14.63 11.38
N ASN A 70 -3.68 15.72 10.77
CA ASN A 70 -3.11 16.84 11.52
C ASN A 70 -4.13 17.45 12.48
N GLY A 71 -3.71 17.73 13.71
CA GLY A 71 -4.56 18.25 14.79
C GLY A 71 -5.57 17.23 15.35
N LYS A 72 -5.44 15.94 15.01
CA LYS A 72 -6.30 14.85 15.52
C LYS A 72 -5.46 13.76 16.18
N PRO A 73 -5.97 13.06 17.20
CA PRO A 73 -5.34 11.85 17.70
C PRO A 73 -5.23 10.81 16.58
N SER A 74 -4.01 10.34 16.30
CA SER A 74 -3.74 9.37 15.25
C SER A 74 -2.60 8.43 15.66
N CYS A 75 -2.47 7.31 14.96
CA CYS A 75 -1.42 6.32 15.22
C CYS A 75 -0.15 6.52 14.37
N CYS A 76 -0.17 7.47 13.44
CA CYS A 76 0.96 7.76 12.57
C CYS A 76 1.82 8.89 13.13
N ASN A 77 3.11 8.82 12.84
CA ASN A 77 4.07 9.90 13.06
C ASN A 77 4.83 10.21 11.76
N THR A 78 5.62 11.28 11.78
CA THR A 78 6.40 11.73 10.62
C THR A 78 7.44 10.70 10.14
N ASN A 79 7.93 9.83 11.03
CA ASN A 79 8.93 8.83 10.65
C ASN A 79 8.33 7.65 9.87
N LEU A 80 7.01 7.43 9.96
CA LEU A 80 6.28 6.43 9.19
C LEU A 80 6.03 6.86 7.73
N GLU A 81 5.96 8.17 7.45
CA GLU A 81 5.57 8.69 6.13
C GLU A 81 6.48 8.26 4.97
N PRO A 82 7.82 8.17 5.13
CA PRO A 82 8.69 7.60 4.10
C PRO A 82 8.30 6.16 3.75
N PHE A 83 7.94 5.34 4.74
CA PHE A 83 7.51 3.97 4.48
C PHE A 83 6.17 3.93 3.73
N GLN A 84 5.21 4.76 4.15
CA GLN A 84 3.93 4.90 3.47
C GLN A 84 4.11 5.35 2.00
N LEU A 85 5.06 6.24 1.72
CA LEU A 85 5.39 6.66 0.36
C LEU A 85 5.92 5.49 -0.48
N VAL A 86 6.85 4.69 0.05
CA VAL A 86 7.40 3.53 -0.67
C VAL A 86 6.30 2.51 -1.00
N VAL A 87 5.37 2.29 -0.08
CA VAL A 87 4.20 1.43 -0.27
C VAL A 87 3.29 1.97 -1.38
N PHE A 88 2.97 3.27 -1.33
CA PHE A 88 2.15 3.92 -2.34
C PHE A 88 2.79 3.84 -3.73
N ASP A 89 4.08 4.18 -3.82
CA ASP A 89 4.84 4.13 -5.08
C ASP A 89 4.88 2.71 -5.64
N ALA A 90 5.04 1.70 -4.80
CA ALA A 90 5.06 0.32 -5.27
C ALA A 90 3.69 -0.17 -5.77
N HIS A 91 2.58 0.39 -5.29
CA HIS A 91 1.26 0.19 -5.90
C HIS A 91 1.14 0.91 -7.25
N ARG A 92 1.60 2.17 -7.34
CA ARG A 92 1.64 2.92 -8.60
C ARG A 92 2.44 2.17 -9.66
N ASP A 93 3.67 1.79 -9.34
CA ASP A 93 4.58 1.12 -10.26
C ASP A 93 4.02 -0.23 -10.74
N ARG A 94 3.26 -0.94 -9.89
CA ARG A 94 2.56 -2.17 -10.30
C ARG A 94 1.47 -1.87 -11.34
N ILE A 95 0.67 -0.84 -11.12
CA ILE A 95 -0.39 -0.45 -12.06
C ILE A 95 0.24 0.02 -13.38
N GLU A 96 1.27 0.87 -13.31
CA GLU A 96 2.04 1.33 -14.48
C GLU A 96 2.66 0.16 -15.26
N ALA A 97 3.18 -0.86 -14.58
CA ALA A 97 3.72 -2.04 -15.25
C ALA A 97 2.65 -2.80 -16.06
N GLU A 98 1.43 -2.97 -15.55
CA GLU A 98 0.33 -3.61 -16.29
C GLU A 98 -0.10 -2.76 -17.51
N VAL A 99 -0.12 -1.43 -17.37
CA VAL A 99 -0.38 -0.52 -18.49
C VAL A 99 0.71 -0.62 -19.54
N HIS A 100 1.97 -0.68 -19.12
CA HIS A 100 3.10 -0.84 -20.03
C HIS A 100 3.06 -2.16 -20.80
N VAL A 101 2.60 -3.25 -20.17
CA VAL A 101 2.37 -4.53 -20.87
C VAL A 101 1.30 -4.36 -21.95
N LEU A 102 0.23 -3.59 -21.70
CA LEU A 102 -0.78 -3.29 -22.73
C LEU A 102 -0.21 -2.46 -23.90
N GLU A 103 0.64 -1.47 -23.61
CA GLU A 103 1.35 -0.67 -24.62
C GLU A 103 2.27 -1.53 -25.49
N GLN A 104 3.06 -2.42 -24.86
CA GLN A 104 3.91 -3.36 -25.57
C GLN A 104 3.09 -4.29 -26.47
N TYR A 105 1.95 -4.78 -25.98
CA TYR A 105 1.03 -5.61 -26.76
C TYR A 105 0.50 -4.85 -27.99
N LEU A 106 0.08 -3.58 -27.81
CA LEU A 106 -0.32 -2.71 -28.91
C LEU A 106 0.81 -2.55 -29.93
N ALA A 107 2.04 -2.27 -29.47
CA ALA A 107 3.19 -2.10 -30.34
C ALA A 107 3.46 -3.38 -31.18
N SER A 108 3.33 -4.56 -30.58
CA SER A 108 3.43 -5.84 -31.28
C SER A 108 2.34 -6.01 -32.35
N MET A 109 1.09 -5.67 -32.05
CA MET A 109 0.00 -5.71 -33.05
C MET A 109 0.21 -4.70 -34.18
N VAL A 110 0.68 -3.49 -33.88
CA VAL A 110 1.00 -2.47 -34.90
C VAL A 110 2.14 -2.94 -35.80
N LYS A 111 3.18 -3.55 -35.23
CA LYS A 111 4.28 -4.15 -36.01
C LYS A 111 3.80 -5.29 -36.90
N LEU A 112 2.81 -6.06 -36.47
CA LEU A 112 2.22 -7.12 -37.26
C LEU A 112 1.55 -6.58 -38.53
N ARG A 113 0.93 -5.39 -38.49
CA ARG A 113 0.31 -4.74 -39.66
C ARG A 113 1.30 -4.46 -40.80
N SER A 114 2.58 -4.31 -40.50
CA SER A 114 3.64 -4.10 -41.51
C SER A 114 4.36 -5.39 -41.90
N SER A 115 3.82 -6.57 -41.57
CA SER A 115 4.44 -7.86 -41.86
C SER A 115 3.80 -8.54 -43.07
N GLU A 116 4.57 -9.39 -43.75
CA GLU A 116 4.05 -10.25 -44.84
C GLU A 116 2.89 -11.15 -44.38
N VAL A 117 2.84 -11.51 -43.09
CA VAL A 117 1.74 -12.30 -42.51
C VAL A 117 0.42 -11.55 -42.60
N TYR A 118 0.43 -10.24 -42.32
CA TYR A 118 -0.75 -9.39 -42.45
C TYR A 118 -1.12 -9.15 -43.91
N GLU A 119 -0.12 -8.83 -44.76
CA GLU A 119 -0.35 -8.58 -46.19
C GLU A 119 -0.99 -9.78 -46.91
N ASN A 120 -0.58 -11.00 -46.55
CA ASN A 120 -1.11 -12.24 -47.11
C ASN A 120 -2.34 -12.80 -46.37
N ALA A 121 -2.79 -12.16 -45.29
CA ALA A 121 -3.99 -12.59 -44.56
C ALA A 121 -5.28 -12.31 -45.34
N LEU A 122 -6.36 -13.01 -44.97
CA LEU A 122 -7.70 -12.71 -45.50
C LEU A 122 -8.09 -11.26 -45.14
N GLN A 123 -8.75 -10.56 -46.06
CA GLN A 123 -9.22 -9.18 -45.84
C GLN A 123 -10.06 -9.03 -44.57
N LEU A 124 -10.89 -10.03 -44.24
CA LEU A 124 -11.65 -10.04 -43.00
C LEU A 124 -10.74 -10.01 -41.77
N GLU A 125 -9.68 -10.81 -41.77
CA GLU A 125 -8.74 -10.91 -40.66
C GLU A 125 -7.91 -9.62 -40.49
N GLN A 126 -7.52 -8.98 -41.60
CA GLN A 126 -6.90 -7.66 -41.60
C GLN A 126 -7.81 -6.62 -40.90
N HIS A 127 -9.09 -6.58 -41.28
CA HIS A 127 -10.06 -5.68 -40.65
C HIS A 127 -10.29 -5.97 -39.16
N LEU A 128 -10.28 -7.24 -38.76
CA LEU A 128 -10.42 -7.62 -37.35
C LEU A 128 -9.19 -7.19 -36.52
N LEU A 129 -7.98 -7.35 -37.07
CA LEU A 129 -6.75 -6.86 -36.42
C LEU A 129 -6.79 -5.33 -36.28
N ASP A 130 -7.13 -4.61 -37.34
CA ASP A 130 -7.20 -3.14 -37.32
C ASP A 130 -8.18 -2.66 -36.25
N ARG A 131 -9.34 -3.29 -36.13
CA ARG A 131 -10.31 -3.00 -35.07
C ARG A 131 -9.76 -3.29 -33.68
N ALA A 132 -9.06 -4.40 -33.49
CA ALA A 132 -8.42 -4.74 -32.21
C ALA A 132 -7.36 -3.69 -31.82
N VAL A 133 -6.53 -3.25 -32.78
CA VAL A 133 -5.53 -2.19 -32.59
C VAL A 133 -6.18 -0.88 -32.16
N ASP A 134 -7.24 -0.45 -32.85
CA ASP A 134 -7.95 0.79 -32.52
C ASP A 134 -8.64 0.72 -31.16
N ALA A 135 -9.20 -0.44 -30.79
CA ALA A 135 -9.81 -0.64 -29.48
C ALA A 135 -8.79 -0.58 -28.33
N VAL A 136 -7.60 -1.17 -28.50
CA VAL A 136 -6.53 -1.06 -27.48
C VAL A 136 -6.02 0.37 -27.36
N ARG A 137 -5.90 1.12 -28.47
CA ARG A 137 -5.55 2.56 -28.43
C ARG A 137 -6.57 3.35 -27.62
N SER A 138 -7.85 3.16 -27.88
CA SER A 138 -8.92 3.82 -27.12
C SER A 138 -8.85 3.48 -25.63
N ALA A 139 -8.53 2.23 -25.26
CA ALA A 139 -8.33 1.87 -23.86
C ALA A 139 -7.13 2.62 -23.22
N LEU A 140 -6.02 2.77 -23.94
CA LEU A 140 -4.85 3.50 -23.44
C LEU A 140 -5.12 5.01 -23.27
N GLU A 141 -6.00 5.62 -24.07
CA GLU A 141 -6.39 7.02 -23.91
C GLU A 141 -7.16 7.26 -22.59
N GLU A 142 -7.93 6.27 -22.14
CA GLU A 142 -8.75 6.34 -20.92
C GLU A 142 -8.02 5.90 -19.65
N VAL A 143 -6.79 5.37 -19.75
CA VAL A 143 -6.10 4.75 -18.61
C VAL A 143 -5.69 5.79 -17.56
N LYS A 144 -5.22 6.96 -17.99
CA LYS A 144 -4.72 8.01 -17.08
C LYS A 144 -5.75 8.44 -16.04
N PRO A 145 -6.97 8.90 -16.40
CA PRO A 145 -7.96 9.28 -15.40
C PRO A 145 -8.34 8.12 -14.48
N CYS A 146 -8.39 6.87 -14.98
CA CYS A 146 -8.65 5.70 -14.15
C CYS A 146 -7.56 5.51 -13.08
N VAL A 147 -6.28 5.52 -13.48
CA VAL A 147 -5.16 5.34 -12.56
C VAL A 147 -5.14 6.42 -11.48
N LEU A 148 -5.46 7.67 -11.81
CA LEU A 148 -5.55 8.74 -10.79
C LEU A 148 -6.57 8.43 -9.69
N HIS A 149 -7.78 7.97 -10.06
CA HIS A 149 -8.82 7.62 -9.10
C HIS A 149 -8.45 6.38 -8.28
N LEU A 150 -7.80 5.41 -8.93
CA LEU A 150 -7.30 4.20 -8.28
C LEU A 150 -6.24 4.55 -7.22
N LEU A 151 -5.31 5.43 -7.55
CA LEU A 151 -4.26 5.87 -6.65
C LEU A 151 -4.80 6.72 -5.49
N ALA A 152 -5.86 7.52 -5.69
CA ALA A 152 -6.54 8.17 -4.57
C ALA A 152 -7.07 7.13 -3.57
N PHE A 153 -7.69 6.04 -4.03
CA PHE A 153 -8.10 4.95 -3.15
C PHE A 153 -6.91 4.31 -2.41
N VAL A 154 -5.81 4.03 -3.13
CA VAL A 154 -4.57 3.47 -2.53
C VAL A 154 -4.03 4.39 -1.45
N ALA A 155 -3.92 5.70 -1.71
CA ALA A 155 -3.43 6.67 -0.74
C ALA A 155 -4.27 6.69 0.55
N GLY A 156 -5.60 6.64 0.42
CA GLY A 156 -6.48 6.56 1.59
C GLY A 156 -6.30 5.26 2.37
N MET A 157 -6.13 4.12 1.69
CA MET A 157 -5.82 2.85 2.36
C MET A 157 -4.45 2.85 3.02
N THR A 158 -3.46 3.55 2.47
CA THR A 158 -2.15 3.75 3.10
C THR A 158 -2.29 4.59 4.38
N CYS A 159 -3.09 5.67 4.35
CA CYS A 159 -3.37 6.49 5.54
C CYS A 159 -4.29 5.83 6.57
N PHE A 160 -4.90 4.68 6.25
CA PHE A 160 -5.70 3.92 7.20
C PHE A 160 -4.88 3.41 8.40
N SER A 161 -3.54 3.37 8.28
CA SER A 161 -2.65 3.08 9.41
C SER A 161 -2.74 4.12 10.53
N CYS A 162 -3.21 5.32 10.22
CA CYS A 162 -3.32 6.42 11.18
C CYS A 162 -4.61 6.38 12.00
N GLN A 163 -5.58 5.54 11.64
CA GLN A 163 -6.91 5.46 12.23
C GLN A 163 -6.89 4.72 13.59
N PRO A 164 -7.04 5.42 14.74
CA PRO A 164 -7.00 4.78 16.06
C PRO A 164 -8.21 3.87 16.33
N ASP A 165 -9.34 4.10 15.67
CA ASP A 165 -10.57 3.33 15.84
C ASP A 165 -10.76 2.28 14.73
N TRP A 166 -9.65 1.76 14.16
CA TRP A 166 -9.67 0.85 13.01
C TRP A 166 -10.55 -0.39 13.23
N VAL A 167 -10.71 -0.83 14.48
CA VAL A 167 -11.55 -1.97 14.87
C VAL A 167 -13.01 -1.79 14.43
N ASN A 168 -13.48 -0.55 14.34
CA ASN A 168 -14.84 -0.23 13.92
C ASN A 168 -15.04 -0.35 12.40
N TYR A 169 -13.97 -0.53 11.63
CA TYR A 169 -13.99 -0.53 10.17
C TYR A 169 -13.61 -1.88 9.58
N VAL A 170 -13.36 -2.92 10.36
CA VAL A 170 -12.87 -4.21 9.85
C VAL A 170 -13.71 -5.38 10.31
N TRP A 171 -13.81 -6.39 9.46
CA TRP A 171 -14.32 -7.71 9.84
C TRP A 171 -13.20 -8.54 10.45
N ARG A 172 -13.47 -9.19 11.57
CA ARG A 172 -12.54 -10.12 12.21
C ARG A 172 -13.16 -11.49 12.34
N ASN A 173 -12.37 -12.54 12.12
CA ASN A 173 -12.78 -13.91 12.38
C ASN A 173 -12.65 -14.27 13.88
N GLY A 174 -13.02 -15.49 14.26
CA GLY A 174 -12.92 -15.97 15.65
C GLY A 174 -11.50 -15.98 16.23
N LEU A 175 -10.47 -15.90 15.38
CA LEU A 175 -9.05 -15.83 15.77
C LEU A 175 -8.55 -14.38 15.89
N GLY A 176 -9.42 -13.38 15.70
CA GLY A 176 -9.05 -11.96 15.74
C GLY A 176 -8.31 -11.47 14.49
N GLN A 177 -8.20 -12.30 13.44
CA GLN A 177 -7.57 -11.89 12.17
C GLN A 177 -8.52 -11.00 11.38
N VAL A 178 -7.98 -9.94 10.78
CA VAL A 178 -8.73 -9.08 9.86
C VAL A 178 -8.97 -9.84 8.55
N VAL A 179 -10.24 -10.10 8.23
CA VAL A 179 -10.66 -10.80 6.99
C VAL A 179 -11.28 -9.86 5.96
N GLY A 180 -11.50 -8.60 6.31
CA GLY A 180 -11.93 -7.56 5.37
C GLY A 180 -11.93 -6.17 6.00
N VAL A 181 -11.92 -5.15 5.16
CA VAL A 181 -12.15 -3.75 5.54
C VAL A 181 -13.50 -3.30 5.00
N ASN A 182 -14.35 -2.74 5.86
CA ASN A 182 -15.65 -2.20 5.52
C ASN A 182 -15.50 -0.90 4.76
N VAL A 183 -15.23 -1.02 3.47
CA VAL A 183 -15.09 0.12 2.57
C VAL A 183 -16.48 0.69 2.24
N ASP A 184 -16.64 1.99 2.45
CA ASP A 184 -17.84 2.76 2.10
C ASP A 184 -18.19 2.57 0.62
N PRO A 185 -19.46 2.28 0.28
CA PRO A 185 -19.88 2.10 -1.11
C PRO A 185 -19.51 3.27 -2.03
N ASN A 186 -19.49 4.50 -1.51
CA ASN A 186 -19.13 5.69 -2.29
C ASN A 186 -17.67 5.68 -2.75
N ALA A 187 -16.77 5.04 -1.99
CA ALA A 187 -15.37 4.89 -2.42
C ALA A 187 -15.26 4.01 -3.67
N CYS A 188 -16.02 2.91 -3.72
CA CYS A 188 -16.07 2.07 -4.92
C CYS A 188 -16.74 2.79 -6.10
N ILE A 189 -17.83 3.54 -5.85
CA ILE A 189 -18.49 4.36 -6.89
C ILE A 189 -17.54 5.44 -7.42
N TYR A 190 -16.72 6.04 -6.56
CA TYR A 190 -15.74 7.04 -6.97
C TYR A 190 -14.71 6.47 -7.95
N VAL A 191 -14.10 5.31 -7.62
CA VAL A 191 -13.12 4.66 -8.52
C VAL A 191 -13.81 4.19 -9.80
N ASP A 192 -15.00 3.60 -9.70
CA ASP A 192 -15.80 3.16 -10.86
C ASP A 192 -16.12 4.30 -11.83
N ARG A 193 -16.48 5.49 -11.32
CA ARG A 193 -16.70 6.66 -12.19
C ARG A 193 -15.44 7.10 -12.91
N GLY A 194 -14.29 7.04 -12.25
CA GLY A 194 -13.01 7.38 -12.86
C GLY A 194 -12.50 6.32 -13.85
N CYS A 195 -12.86 5.06 -13.62
CA CYS A 195 -12.39 3.91 -14.39
C CYS A 195 -13.42 3.33 -15.37
N GLY A 196 -14.66 3.83 -15.40
CA GLY A 196 -15.73 3.23 -16.19
C GLY A 196 -15.45 3.28 -17.70
N ALA A 197 -14.95 4.42 -18.20
CA ALA A 197 -14.57 4.56 -19.61
C ALA A 197 -13.43 3.59 -19.98
N PHE A 198 -12.38 3.53 -19.16
CA PHE A 198 -11.29 2.57 -19.30
C PHE A 198 -11.79 1.13 -19.29
N GLY A 199 -12.62 0.75 -18.31
CA GLY A 199 -13.21 -0.57 -18.14
C GLY A 199 -14.02 -1.03 -19.35
N HIS A 200 -14.84 -0.14 -19.91
CA HIS A 200 -15.57 -0.39 -21.14
C HIS A 200 -14.64 -0.53 -22.35
N ALA A 201 -13.66 0.37 -22.51
CA ALA A 201 -12.73 0.35 -23.63
C ALA A 201 -11.86 -0.92 -23.63
N VAL A 202 -11.33 -1.32 -22.46
CA VAL A 202 -10.53 -2.55 -22.34
C VAL A 202 -11.38 -3.80 -22.54
N GLN A 203 -12.65 -3.81 -22.09
CA GLN A 203 -13.56 -4.90 -22.37
C GLN A 203 -13.80 -5.06 -23.88
N GLN A 204 -14.03 -3.96 -24.61
CA GLN A 204 -14.17 -3.98 -26.08
C GLN A 204 -12.87 -4.43 -26.77
N ALA A 205 -11.72 -3.95 -26.30
CA ALA A 205 -10.43 -4.39 -26.80
C ALA A 205 -10.27 -5.91 -26.66
N TYR A 206 -10.60 -6.48 -25.50
CA TYR A 206 -10.58 -7.92 -25.28
C TYR A 206 -11.49 -8.67 -26.24
N LEU A 207 -12.71 -8.20 -26.47
CA LEU A 207 -13.64 -8.82 -27.43
C LEU A 207 -13.05 -8.83 -28.84
N HIS A 208 -12.54 -7.70 -29.33
CA HIS A 208 -11.96 -7.60 -30.67
C HIS A 208 -10.65 -8.37 -30.84
N MET A 209 -9.79 -8.40 -29.82
CA MET A 209 -8.59 -9.26 -29.82
C MET A 209 -8.97 -10.74 -29.89
N MET A 210 -10.08 -11.14 -29.26
CA MET A 210 -10.57 -12.52 -29.32
C MET A 210 -11.22 -12.88 -30.66
N GLU A 211 -11.66 -11.91 -31.46
CA GLU A 211 -12.20 -12.13 -32.81
C GLU A 211 -11.10 -12.36 -33.86
N SER A 212 -9.93 -11.71 -33.71
CA SER A 212 -8.82 -11.83 -34.65
C SER A 212 -7.83 -12.94 -34.26
N GLN A 213 -7.42 -13.78 -35.22
CA GLN A 213 -6.32 -14.72 -35.03
C GLN A 213 -4.95 -14.02 -35.06
N LEU A 214 -4.80 -12.97 -35.88
CA LEU A 214 -3.60 -12.14 -35.94
C LEU A 214 -3.38 -11.39 -34.63
N ALA A 215 -4.43 -10.83 -34.03
CA ALA A 215 -4.32 -10.12 -32.75
C ALA A 215 -3.83 -11.02 -31.62
N LYS A 216 -3.99 -12.35 -31.72
CA LYS A 216 -3.49 -13.34 -30.74
C LYS A 216 -2.07 -13.82 -31.01
N SER A 217 -1.46 -13.41 -32.13
CA SER A 217 -0.10 -13.82 -32.50
C SER A 217 1.06 -13.17 -31.72
N PRO A 218 0.92 -11.96 -31.12
CA PRO A 218 1.93 -11.43 -30.21
C PRO A 218 2.29 -12.43 -29.12
N LYS A 219 3.58 -12.47 -28.74
CA LYS A 219 4.07 -13.41 -27.72
C LYS A 219 3.83 -12.90 -26.30
N GLU A 220 3.64 -11.60 -26.17
CA GLU A 220 3.36 -10.94 -24.92
C GLU A 220 2.03 -11.44 -24.34
N SER A 221 1.96 -11.66 -23.04
CA SER A 221 0.72 -12.02 -22.37
C SER A 221 -0.18 -10.79 -22.21
N LEU A 222 -1.48 -10.94 -22.47
CA LEU A 222 -2.45 -9.88 -22.19
C LEU A 222 -2.55 -9.61 -20.67
N PRO A 223 -2.48 -8.35 -20.24
CA PRO A 223 -2.63 -7.98 -18.83
C PRO A 223 -4.09 -8.10 -18.40
N ASP A 224 -4.36 -8.75 -17.27
CA ASP A 224 -5.72 -9.00 -16.78
C ASP A 224 -6.35 -7.73 -16.19
N PHE A 225 -7.25 -7.13 -16.95
CA PHE A 225 -8.05 -5.97 -16.55
C PHE A 225 -9.52 -6.31 -16.22
N SER A 226 -9.82 -7.59 -15.97
CA SER A 226 -11.20 -8.05 -15.71
C SER A 226 -11.85 -7.40 -14.50
N MET A 227 -11.05 -6.88 -13.54
CA MET A 227 -11.58 -6.12 -12.42
C MET A 227 -12.30 -4.84 -12.84
N PHE A 228 -11.99 -4.27 -14.01
CA PHE A 228 -12.64 -3.04 -14.50
C PHE A 228 -13.91 -3.29 -15.33
N PHE A 229 -14.26 -4.55 -15.64
CA PHE A 229 -15.41 -4.86 -16.49
C PHE A 229 -16.76 -4.59 -15.81
N SER A 230 -16.77 -4.49 -14.48
CA SER A 230 -17.96 -4.10 -13.73
C SER A 230 -17.58 -3.46 -12.40
N ARG A 231 -18.46 -2.57 -11.91
CA ARG A 231 -18.34 -1.97 -10.58
C ARG A 231 -18.20 -3.01 -9.46
N GLU A 232 -18.91 -4.13 -9.56
CA GLU A 232 -18.86 -5.19 -8.56
C GLU A 232 -17.49 -5.87 -8.52
N ALA A 233 -16.95 -6.23 -9.70
CA ALA A 233 -15.61 -6.81 -9.82
C ALA A 233 -14.53 -5.84 -9.30
N LEU A 234 -14.64 -4.56 -9.66
CA LEU A 234 -13.73 -3.51 -9.21
C LEU A 234 -13.76 -3.36 -7.69
N CYS A 235 -14.95 -3.26 -7.11
CA CYS A 235 -15.11 -3.10 -5.66
C CYS A 235 -14.62 -4.34 -4.90
N LYS A 236 -14.87 -5.54 -5.43
CA LYS A 236 -14.33 -6.80 -4.88
C LYS A 236 -12.81 -6.82 -4.91
N TRP A 237 -12.20 -6.42 -6.03
CA TRP A 237 -10.76 -6.33 -6.18
C TRP A 237 -10.15 -5.28 -5.23
N LEU A 238 -10.74 -4.08 -5.13
CA LEU A 238 -10.28 -3.02 -4.22
C LEU A 238 -10.28 -3.50 -2.77
N ARG A 239 -11.35 -4.16 -2.33
CA ARG A 239 -11.46 -4.70 -0.97
C ARG A 239 -10.50 -5.85 -0.71
N GLY A 240 -10.41 -6.80 -1.63
CA GLY A 240 -9.62 -8.02 -1.47
C GLY A 240 -8.12 -7.83 -1.67
N THR A 241 -7.74 -6.95 -2.58
CA THR A 241 -6.35 -6.77 -3.02
C THR A 241 -5.72 -5.52 -2.43
N VAL A 242 -6.40 -4.36 -2.47
CA VAL A 242 -5.81 -3.10 -2.00
C VAL A 242 -6.04 -2.94 -0.49
N ALA A 243 -7.28 -3.09 -0.03
CA ALA A 243 -7.63 -2.76 1.35
C ALA A 243 -7.12 -3.77 2.39
N LEU A 244 -7.02 -5.05 2.02
CA LEU A 244 -6.50 -6.10 2.90
C LEU A 244 -4.99 -6.22 2.92
N GLN A 245 -4.32 -5.62 1.95
CA GLN A 245 -2.88 -5.70 1.78
C GLN A 245 -2.27 -4.32 1.56
N PRO A 246 -2.62 -3.32 2.39
CA PRO A 246 -2.18 -1.96 2.16
C PRO A 246 -0.65 -1.82 2.25
N MET A 247 0.05 -2.78 2.87
CA MET A 247 1.51 -2.81 2.96
C MET A 247 2.10 -4.20 2.63
N ALA A 248 1.37 -5.08 1.94
CA ALA A 248 1.85 -6.43 1.64
C ALA A 248 2.82 -6.42 0.44
N PHE A 249 3.98 -5.79 0.62
CA PHE A 249 5.10 -6.01 -0.27
C PHE A 249 5.88 -7.20 0.24
N LYS A 250 6.02 -8.22 -0.61
CA LYS A 250 7.03 -9.26 -0.40
C LYS A 250 8.35 -8.55 -0.18
N SER A 251 8.97 -8.80 0.97
CA SER A 251 10.21 -8.16 1.41
C SER A 251 11.30 -8.13 0.34
N SER A 252 11.25 -9.04 -0.65
CA SER A 252 12.19 -9.08 -1.77
C SER A 252 12.24 -7.83 -2.65
N VAL A 253 11.11 -7.12 -2.86
CA VAL A 253 11.10 -5.91 -3.72
C VAL A 253 11.59 -4.68 -2.93
N LEU A 254 11.14 -4.55 -1.68
CA LEU A 254 11.65 -3.56 -0.74
C LEU A 254 13.14 -3.74 -0.49
N ALA A 255 13.61 -4.98 -0.28
CA ALA A 255 15.02 -5.29 -0.11
C ALA A 255 15.85 -4.96 -1.36
N ARG A 256 15.30 -5.16 -2.57
CA ARG A 256 16.00 -4.83 -3.81
C ARG A 256 16.07 -3.33 -4.08
N ARG A 257 15.06 -2.53 -3.70
CA ARG A 257 15.08 -1.06 -3.86
C ARG A 257 15.83 -0.33 -2.76
N LEU A 258 15.78 -0.84 -1.53
CA LEU A 258 16.50 -0.27 -0.40
C LEU A 258 17.96 -0.74 -0.32
N SER A 259 18.41 -1.59 -1.26
CA SER A 259 19.81 -1.97 -1.42
C SER A 259 20.36 -1.44 -2.76
N PRO A 260 20.81 -0.17 -2.81
CA PRO A 260 21.35 0.43 -4.03
C PRO A 260 22.68 -0.19 -4.49
N GLU A 261 23.32 -1.02 -3.67
CA GLU A 261 24.71 -1.46 -3.87
C GLU A 261 24.86 -2.76 -4.67
N ALA A 262 23.79 -3.50 -4.96
CA ALA A 262 23.92 -4.85 -5.55
C ALA A 262 23.89 -4.90 -7.10
N SER A 263 23.64 -3.78 -7.80
CA SER A 263 23.43 -3.78 -9.27
C SER A 263 24.63 -3.30 -10.11
N ILE A 264 25.78 -2.96 -9.52
CA ILE A 264 26.96 -2.49 -10.30
C ILE A 264 28.02 -3.59 -10.51
N SER A 265 27.93 -4.74 -9.86
CA SER A 265 28.95 -5.80 -10.01
C SER A 265 28.85 -6.67 -11.28
N GLY A 266 27.95 -6.35 -12.23
CA GLY A 266 27.75 -7.14 -13.45
C GLY A 266 28.35 -6.59 -14.76
N LEU A 267 28.80 -5.33 -14.77
CA LEU A 267 29.32 -4.65 -15.97
C LEU A 267 30.64 -3.96 -15.65
N SER A 268 31.67 -4.76 -15.36
CA SER A 268 33.06 -4.30 -15.30
C SER A 268 33.96 -5.29 -16.00
N ARG A 269 33.87 -5.29 -17.33
CA ARG A 269 35.01 -5.52 -18.20
C ARG A 269 34.74 -4.75 -19.50
N GLU A 270 35.65 -3.84 -19.82
CA GLU A 270 35.66 -2.94 -20.98
C GLU A 270 34.83 -1.65 -20.84
N LEU A 271 35.42 -0.62 -20.21
CA LEU A 271 35.70 0.67 -20.85
C LEU A 271 36.28 1.63 -19.80
N SER A 272 37.61 1.58 -19.65
CA SER A 272 38.36 2.72 -19.14
C SER A 272 38.44 3.75 -20.26
N SER A 273 37.84 4.93 -20.08
CA SER A 273 38.46 6.22 -20.41
C SER A 273 37.45 7.37 -20.27
N ALA A 274 37.79 8.30 -19.38
CA ALA A 274 37.40 9.70 -19.33
C ALA A 274 35.90 10.04 -19.15
N VAL A 275 35.58 10.77 -18.07
CA VAL A 275 35.18 12.19 -18.12
C VAL A 275 34.93 12.71 -16.70
N GLU A 276 35.28 13.97 -16.52
CA GLU A 276 35.35 14.78 -15.31
C GLU A 276 34.05 14.93 -14.49
N ALA A 277 34.31 15.11 -13.21
CA ALA A 277 33.47 15.51 -12.09
C ALA A 277 32.30 16.47 -12.38
N ALA A 278 31.10 16.05 -11.93
CA ALA A 278 30.04 16.93 -11.47
C ALA A 278 29.60 16.49 -10.05
N PRO A 279 29.39 17.41 -9.10
CA PRO A 279 28.96 17.04 -7.74
C PRO A 279 27.45 16.81 -7.71
N SER A 280 27.02 15.55 -7.84
CA SER A 280 25.65 15.13 -7.57
C SER A 280 25.49 14.91 -6.07
N ALA A 281 24.82 15.85 -5.39
CA ALA A 281 24.41 15.71 -4.00
C ALA A 281 23.22 14.73 -3.90
N SER A 282 23.49 13.44 -3.97
CA SER A 282 22.55 12.40 -3.56
C SER A 282 22.69 12.20 -2.06
N THR A 283 21.73 12.69 -1.27
CA THR A 283 21.63 12.40 0.16
C THR A 283 21.35 10.90 0.32
N PRO A 284 22.27 10.10 0.88
CA PRO A 284 22.01 8.68 1.09
C PRO A 284 20.87 8.53 2.11
N LEU A 285 19.84 7.75 1.73
CA LEU A 285 18.84 7.29 2.68
C LEU A 285 19.54 6.42 3.73
N PRO A 286 19.23 6.59 5.04
CA PRO A 286 19.92 5.87 6.10
C PRO A 286 19.72 4.34 5.96
N GLU A 287 20.83 3.62 5.97
CA GLU A 287 20.98 2.16 5.91
C GLU A 287 20.13 1.41 6.97
N ALA A 288 19.63 2.12 7.98
CA ALA A 288 18.79 1.61 9.06
C ALA A 288 17.44 1.05 8.60
N VAL A 289 16.90 1.42 7.43
CA VAL A 289 15.56 0.98 6.99
C VAL A 289 15.54 -0.49 6.55
N VAL A 290 16.68 -1.09 6.20
CA VAL A 290 16.74 -2.46 5.62
C VAL A 290 16.73 -3.56 6.69
N GLN A 291 17.23 -3.29 7.89
CA GLN A 291 17.32 -4.29 8.97
C GLN A 291 16.02 -4.43 9.82
N ALA A 292 14.99 -3.62 9.54
CA ALA A 292 13.78 -3.47 10.36
C ALA A 292 12.70 -4.57 10.19
N THR A 293 12.94 -5.66 9.45
CA THR A 293 11.86 -6.64 9.15
C THR A 293 11.86 -7.91 9.99
N ALA A 294 12.79 -8.08 10.93
CA ALA A 294 12.74 -9.18 11.88
C ALA A 294 11.67 -8.89 12.95
N ILE A 295 10.47 -9.45 12.79
CA ILE A 295 9.41 -9.38 13.80
C ILE A 295 9.98 -9.97 15.10
N PRO A 296 10.14 -9.19 16.19
CA PRO A 296 10.65 -9.71 17.44
C PRO A 296 9.71 -10.81 17.94
N THR A 297 10.25 -12.02 18.10
CA THR A 297 9.48 -13.26 18.37
C THR A 297 8.83 -13.29 19.76
N SER A 298 9.07 -12.31 20.64
CA SER A 298 8.76 -12.42 22.07
C SER A 298 7.96 -11.28 22.69
N LEU A 299 7.51 -10.27 21.94
CA LEU A 299 6.58 -9.29 22.53
C LEU A 299 5.21 -9.95 22.74
N PRO A 300 4.62 -9.88 23.95
CA PRO A 300 3.28 -10.37 24.18
C PRO A 300 2.35 -9.59 23.24
N LEU A 301 1.88 -10.26 22.18
CA LEU A 301 0.90 -9.67 21.27
C LEU A 301 -0.30 -9.27 22.12
N PRO A 302 -0.65 -7.98 22.20
CA PRO A 302 -1.91 -7.60 22.83
C PRO A 302 -3.00 -8.36 22.10
N GLN A 303 -3.71 -9.18 22.87
CA GLN A 303 -4.73 -10.03 22.33
C GLN A 303 -5.89 -9.14 21.92
N ALA A 304 -6.14 -9.07 20.62
CA ALA A 304 -7.37 -8.55 20.09
C ALA A 304 -8.55 -9.16 20.88
N PRO A 305 -9.62 -8.41 21.18
CA PRO A 305 -10.81 -8.98 21.80
C PRO A 305 -11.20 -10.28 21.09
N THR A 306 -11.25 -11.38 21.83
CA THR A 306 -11.51 -12.70 21.26
C THR A 306 -12.92 -12.74 20.68
N GLY A 307 -13.05 -13.40 19.52
CA GLY A 307 -14.33 -13.58 18.85
C GLY A 307 -14.53 -12.74 17.58
N PRO A 308 -15.46 -13.18 16.72
CA PRO A 308 -15.77 -12.49 15.48
C PRO A 308 -16.36 -11.11 15.78
N SER A 309 -16.04 -10.12 14.95
CA SER A 309 -16.65 -8.79 15.03
C SER A 309 -17.07 -8.31 13.65
N SER A 310 -18.22 -7.63 13.61
CA SER A 310 -18.66 -6.85 12.47
C SER A 310 -18.25 -5.38 12.63
N PRO A 311 -17.91 -4.70 11.53
CA PRO A 311 -17.62 -3.27 11.54
C PRO A 311 -18.87 -2.48 11.95
N ALA A 312 -18.68 -1.42 12.74
CA ALA A 312 -19.73 -0.46 13.10
C ALA A 312 -19.77 0.74 12.12
N LEU A 313 -18.67 0.98 11.42
CA LEU A 313 -18.46 2.12 10.54
C LEU A 313 -17.95 1.65 9.18
N ALA A 314 -18.15 2.48 8.16
CA ALA A 314 -17.56 2.29 6.83
C ALA A 314 -16.43 3.32 6.62
N PHE A 315 -15.30 2.87 6.07
CA PHE A 315 -14.14 3.69 5.77
C PHE A 315 -14.21 4.16 4.32
N ASP A 316 -14.01 5.45 4.07
CA ASP A 316 -14.00 6.02 2.72
C ASP A 316 -12.56 6.35 2.28
N PRO A 317 -11.82 5.36 1.74
CA PRO A 317 -10.44 5.57 1.30
C PRO A 317 -10.32 6.58 0.15
N ALA A 318 -11.34 6.72 -0.71
CA ALA A 318 -11.28 7.70 -1.78
C ALA A 318 -11.25 9.13 -1.21
N LYS A 319 -12.14 9.43 -0.27
CA LYS A 319 -12.16 10.73 0.41
C LYS A 319 -10.91 10.99 1.26
N ASP A 320 -10.41 9.97 1.95
CA ASP A 320 -9.18 10.07 2.74
C ASP A 320 -7.96 10.31 1.85
N GLY A 321 -7.86 9.61 0.71
CA GLY A 321 -6.77 9.79 -0.24
C GLY A 321 -6.81 11.10 -1.02
N LEU A 322 -7.99 11.61 -1.37
CA LEU A 322 -8.12 12.96 -1.93
C LEU A 322 -7.68 14.07 -0.97
N ALA A 323 -7.75 13.80 0.34
CA ALA A 323 -7.30 14.72 1.38
C ALA A 323 -5.83 14.48 1.79
N SER A 324 -5.13 13.58 1.09
CA SER A 324 -3.73 13.25 1.33
C SER A 324 -2.82 14.01 0.37
N ASP A 325 -1.55 14.13 0.72
CA ASP A 325 -0.51 14.76 -0.13
C ASP A 325 0.39 13.71 -0.81
N PHE A 326 -0.19 12.55 -1.13
CA PHE A 326 0.47 11.63 -2.07
C PHE A 326 0.37 12.24 -3.45
N ARG A 327 1.52 12.47 -4.10
CA ARG A 327 1.55 12.97 -5.46
C ARG A 327 0.99 11.92 -6.40
N VAL A 328 -0.15 12.23 -6.98
CA VAL A 328 -0.79 11.40 -8.00
C VAL A 328 -0.37 11.89 -9.38
N ASP A 329 0.94 11.97 -9.61
CA ASP A 329 1.46 12.30 -10.92
C ASP A 329 1.58 10.99 -11.71
N PHE A 330 0.76 10.83 -12.75
CA PHE A 330 0.86 9.73 -13.70
C PHE A 330 1.48 10.26 -14.98
N SER A 331 2.70 9.82 -15.26
CA SER A 331 3.36 10.07 -16.55
C SER A 331 3.22 8.80 -17.39
N PRO A 332 2.37 8.80 -18.44
CA PRO A 332 2.47 7.73 -19.42
C PRO A 332 3.89 7.74 -20.02
N ALA A 333 4.41 6.55 -20.30
CA ALA A 333 5.72 6.37 -20.93
C ALA A 333 5.69 6.80 -22.41
#